data_AF-A0A1E1W154-F1
#
_entry.id   AF-A0A1E1W154-F1
#
_cell.length_a   1.000
_cell.length_b   1.000
_cell.length_c   1.000
_cell.angle_alpha   90.00
_cell.angle_beta   90.00
_cell.angle_gamma   90.00
#
_symmetry.space_group_name_H-M   'P 1'
#
loop_
_entity.id
_entity.type
_entity.pdbx_description
1 polymer ?
#
loop_
_entity_poly.entity_id
_entity_poly.type
_entity_poly.pdbx_seq_one_letter_code
_entity_poly.pdbx_strand_id
1 'polypeptide(L)'
;VGTADPITDFKALKDNGKTLADLSPEMTEAIENLVYINLDGKYSKALNTMKFFRTECVNSDPSFYNNWMLKFRTALNDRKKHDVLGLITEQRLNFILKEENSLSTYDTENSHEDSQLYENDTLPNSTELTIRSEVNDIFDEM
;
A
#
# COMPACT_ATOMS: atom_id res chain seq x y z
N VAL A 1 18.18 2.44 14.66
CA VAL A 1 18.32 1.92 13.29
C VAL A 1 18.58 3.14 12.42
N GLY A 2 19.75 3.26 11.81
CA GLY A 2 20.15 4.52 11.16
C GLY A 2 21.42 4.46 10.32
N THR A 3 21.99 3.27 10.10
CA THR A 3 23.19 3.11 9.28
C THR A 3 22.86 2.68 7.84
N ALA A 4 23.90 2.35 7.07
CA ALA A 4 23.77 1.81 5.73
C ALA A 4 23.08 0.43 5.67
N ASP A 5 22.86 -0.27 6.79
CA ASP A 5 22.12 -1.54 6.79
C ASP A 5 21.15 -1.64 7.99
N PRO A 6 19.89 -1.22 7.80
CA PRO A 6 18.87 -1.24 8.85
C PRO A 6 18.62 -2.63 9.47
N ILE A 7 18.82 -3.71 8.70
CA ILE A 7 18.59 -5.07 9.19
C ILE A 7 19.66 -5.45 10.21
N THR A 8 20.92 -5.14 9.92
CA THR A 8 22.04 -5.42 10.81
C THR A 8 21.93 -4.59 12.10
N ASP A 9 21.56 -3.31 11.98
CA ASP A 9 21.30 -2.45 13.15
C ASP A 9 20.19 -3.03 14.04
N PHE A 10 19.09 -3.47 13.44
CA PHE A 10 17.97 -4.04 14.19
C PHE A 10 18.39 -5.30 14.94
N LYS A 11 19.11 -6.22 14.29
CA LYS A 11 19.61 -7.45 14.94
C LYS A 11 20.55 -7.13 16.10
N ALA A 12 21.51 -6.25 15.88
CA ALA A 12 22.44 -5.84 16.93
C ALA A 12 21.73 -5.20 18.13
N LEU A 13 20.69 -4.39 17.90
CA LEU A 13 19.94 -3.78 18.98
C LEU A 13 19.03 -4.79 19.71
N LYS A 14 18.45 -5.75 18.98
CA LYS A 14 17.68 -6.86 19.56
C LYS A 14 18.56 -7.74 20.45
N ASP A 15 19.78 -8.06 20.00
CA ASP A 15 20.77 -8.82 20.77
C ASP A 15 21.23 -8.06 22.03
N ASN A 16 21.21 -6.73 22.00
CA ASN A 16 21.45 -5.87 23.17
C ASN A 16 20.23 -5.75 24.11
N GLY A 17 19.16 -6.50 23.86
CA GLY A 17 17.98 -6.57 24.74
C GLY A 17 16.92 -5.50 24.49
N LYS A 18 16.98 -4.72 23.41
CA LYS A 18 15.86 -3.85 23.02
C LYS A 18 14.66 -4.68 22.58
N THR A 19 13.47 -4.22 22.97
CA THR A 19 12.22 -4.91 22.60
C THR A 19 11.79 -4.53 21.18
N LEU A 20 10.94 -5.35 20.57
CA LEU A 20 10.35 -5.02 19.27
C LEU A 20 9.58 -3.69 19.30
N ALA A 21 8.93 -3.36 20.42
CA ALA A 21 8.20 -2.10 20.58
C ALA A 21 9.13 -0.89 20.47
N ASP A 22 10.34 -0.97 21.01
CA ASP A 22 11.34 0.11 20.92
C ASP A 22 11.96 0.20 19.52
N LEU A 23 12.13 -0.94 18.86
CA LEU A 23 12.76 -1.02 17.55
C LEU A 23 11.82 -0.72 16.39
N SER A 24 10.51 -0.94 16.58
CA SER A 24 9.51 -0.77 15.52
C SER A 24 9.51 0.65 14.96
N PRO A 25 9.43 1.73 15.78
CA PRO A 25 9.49 3.11 15.27
C PRO A 25 10.77 3.38 14.48
N GLU A 26 11.93 3.00 15.03
CA GLU A 26 13.24 3.22 14.39
C GLU A 26 13.34 2.47 13.04
N MET A 27 12.80 1.25 12.97
CA MET A 27 12.80 0.43 11.76
C MET A 27 11.85 0.98 10.70
N THR A 28 10.65 1.39 11.11
CA THR A 28 9.66 1.98 10.19
C THR A 28 10.13 3.30 9.60
N GLU A 29 10.77 4.15 10.40
CA GLU A 29 11.38 5.39 9.93
C GLU A 29 12.53 5.12 8.94
N ALA A 30 13.36 4.11 9.22
CA ALA A 30 14.42 3.71 8.30
C ALA A 30 13.86 3.23 6.95
N ILE A 31 12.77 2.44 6.95
CA ILE A 31 12.09 2.00 5.73
C ILE A 31 11.55 3.21 4.96
N GLU A 32 10.84 4.11 5.64
CA GLU A 32 10.28 5.32 5.04
C GLU A 32 11.35 6.20 4.41
N ASN A 33 12.46 6.44 5.12
CA ASN A 33 13.59 7.20 4.60
C ASN A 33 14.22 6.53 3.37
N LEU A 34 14.38 5.21 3.40
CA LEU A 34 14.87 4.44 2.24
C LEU A 34 13.92 4.52 1.03
N VAL A 35 12.63 4.75 1.23
CA VAL A 35 11.67 4.93 0.13
C VAL A 35 11.66 6.38 -0.37
N TYR A 36 11.67 7.36 0.54
CA TYR A 36 11.51 8.77 0.18
C TYR A 36 12.78 9.44 -0.34
N ILE A 37 13.95 9.03 0.15
CA ILE A 37 15.25 9.59 -0.25
C ILE A 37 15.81 8.88 -1.49
N ASN A 38 15.22 7.75 -1.89
CA ASN A 38 15.69 7.00 -3.05
C ASN A 38 15.46 7.75 -4.37
N LEU A 39 16.56 8.17 -5.00
CA LEU A 39 16.58 8.86 -6.28
C LEU A 39 16.77 7.89 -7.47
N ASP A 40 17.27 6.68 -7.21
CA ASP A 40 17.65 5.71 -8.26
C ASP A 40 16.47 4.84 -8.74
N GLY A 41 15.29 4.98 -8.11
CA GLY A 41 14.10 4.17 -8.39
C GLY A 41 14.23 2.68 -8.01
N LYS A 42 15.34 2.28 -7.40
CA LYS A 42 15.59 0.90 -6.95
C LYS A 42 15.20 0.73 -5.49
N TYR A 43 14.01 0.18 -5.23
CA TYR A 43 13.49 0.00 -3.87
C TYR A 43 13.90 -1.30 -3.17
N SER A 44 14.78 -2.10 -3.79
CA SER A 44 15.16 -3.42 -3.29
C SER A 44 15.63 -3.42 -1.83
N LYS A 45 16.40 -2.39 -1.42
CA LYS A 45 16.86 -2.26 -0.05
C LYS A 45 15.71 -1.99 0.92
N ALA A 46 14.83 -1.05 0.59
CA ALA A 46 13.64 -0.76 1.40
C ALA A 46 12.73 -2.00 1.53
N LEU A 47 12.48 -2.70 0.42
CA LEU A 47 11.64 -3.90 0.37
C LEU A 47 12.27 -5.06 1.14
N ASN A 48 13.58 -5.26 1.06
CA ASN A 48 14.28 -6.27 1.85
C ASN A 48 14.21 -5.98 3.36
N THR A 49 14.42 -4.71 3.76
CA THR A 49 14.26 -4.29 5.16
C THR A 49 12.83 -4.50 5.64
N MET A 50 11.85 -4.13 4.81
CA MET A 50 10.43 -4.29 5.09
C MET A 50 10.03 -5.77 5.22
N LYS A 51 10.56 -6.65 4.36
CA LYS A 51 10.37 -8.09 4.44
C LYS A 51 10.91 -8.68 5.73
N PHE A 52 12.11 -8.25 6.13
CA PHE A 52 12.71 -8.66 7.38
C PHE A 52 11.85 -8.20 8.58
N PHE A 53 11.48 -6.92 8.63
CA PHE A 53 10.63 -6.39 9.69
C PHE A 53 9.26 -7.08 9.78
N ARG A 54 8.61 -7.32 8.63
CA ARG A 54 7.36 -8.09 8.55
C ARG A 54 7.51 -9.47 9.16
N THR A 55 8.58 -10.19 8.81
CA THR A 55 8.86 -11.54 9.33
C THR A 55 9.02 -11.53 10.86
N GLU A 56 9.71 -10.53 11.41
CA GLU A 56 9.85 -10.37 12.85
C GLU A 56 8.49 -10.14 13.54
N CYS A 57 7.63 -9.29 12.97
CA CYS A 57 6.28 -9.04 13.47
C CYS A 57 5.34 -10.24 13.32
N VAL A 58 5.44 -11.02 12.24
CA VAL A 58 4.70 -12.28 12.07
C VAL A 58 5.03 -13.25 13.20
N ASN A 59 6.29 -13.33 13.63
CA ASN A 59 6.72 -14.25 14.69
C ASN A 59 6.44 -13.74 16.11
N SER A 60 5.94 -12.51 16.26
CA SER A 60 5.76 -11.89 17.57
C SER A 60 4.42 -11.15 17.63
N ASP A 61 4.42 -9.84 17.40
CA ASP A 61 3.22 -9.01 17.41
C ASP A 61 3.01 -8.33 16.03
N PRO A 62 1.94 -8.71 15.30
CA PRO A 62 1.63 -8.14 14.00
C PRO A 62 1.12 -6.69 14.08
N SER A 63 0.70 -6.22 15.26
CA SER A 63 0.10 -4.89 15.46
C SER A 63 1.07 -3.77 15.08
N PHE A 64 2.37 -3.91 15.39
CA PHE A 64 3.38 -2.92 15.06
C PHE A 64 3.49 -2.70 13.55
N TYR A 65 3.50 -3.81 12.79
CA TYR A 65 3.57 -3.76 11.34
C TYR A 65 2.27 -3.28 10.72
N ASN A 66 1.13 -3.83 11.13
CA ASN A 66 -0.16 -3.52 10.52
C ASN A 66 -0.59 -2.07 10.75
N ASN A 67 -0.37 -1.53 11.96
CA ASN A 67 -0.67 -0.13 12.26
C ASN A 67 0.23 0.82 11.47
N TRP A 68 1.50 0.46 11.29
CA TRP A 68 2.42 1.24 10.45
C TRP A 68 2.04 1.14 8.96
N MET A 69 1.78 -0.06 8.45
CA MET A 69 1.41 -0.32 7.06
C MET A 69 0.20 0.51 6.63
N LEU A 70 -0.80 0.62 7.49
CA LEU A 70 -1.98 1.46 7.23
C LEU A 70 -1.57 2.92 6.96
N LYS A 71 -0.75 3.50 7.84
CA LYS A 71 -0.26 4.88 7.70
C LYS A 71 0.65 5.02 6.48
N PHE A 72 1.51 4.02 6.26
CA PHE A 72 2.48 4.04 5.18
C PHE A 72 1.80 3.97 3.80
N ARG A 73 0.80 3.11 3.62
CA ARG A 73 -0.02 3.06 2.39
C ARG A 73 -0.66 4.41 2.10
N THR A 74 -1.29 5.04 3.09
CA THR A 74 -1.88 6.39 2.93
C THR A 74 -0.82 7.40 2.52
N ALA A 75 0.34 7.42 3.20
CA ALA A 75 1.42 8.34 2.89
C ALA A 75 2.02 8.12 1.48
N LEU A 76 2.12 6.87 1.02
CA LEU A 76 2.55 6.56 -0.35
C LEU A 76 1.53 7.04 -1.38
N ASN A 77 0.24 6.86 -1.11
CA ASN A 77 -0.83 7.32 -1.99
C ASN A 77 -0.84 8.86 -2.11
N ASP A 78 -0.75 9.56 -0.98
CA ASP A 78 -0.69 11.03 -0.93
C ASP A 78 0.51 11.59 -1.70
N ARG A 79 1.65 10.88 -1.66
CA ARG A 79 2.89 11.23 -2.37
C ARG A 79 2.93 10.69 -3.81
N LYS A 80 1.86 10.06 -4.29
CA LYS A 80 1.73 9.46 -5.63
C LYS A 80 2.82 8.43 -5.95
N LYS A 81 3.27 7.68 -4.93
CA LYS A 81 4.27 6.59 -5.04
C LYS A 81 3.62 5.24 -5.35
N HIS A 82 2.84 5.21 -6.43
CA HIS A 82 2.10 4.01 -6.85
C HIS A 82 3.01 2.87 -7.30
N ASP A 83 4.20 3.19 -7.79
CA ASP A 83 5.28 2.25 -8.10
C ASP A 83 5.69 1.43 -6.88
N VAL A 84 5.88 2.09 -5.73
CA VAL A 84 6.24 1.43 -4.48
C VAL A 84 5.07 0.58 -3.97
N LEU A 85 3.84 1.07 -4.06
CA LEU A 85 2.64 0.31 -3.70
C LEU A 85 2.49 -0.97 -4.55
N GLY A 86 2.78 -0.88 -5.84
CA GLY A 86 2.80 -2.04 -6.74
C GLY A 86 3.83 -3.07 -6.30
N LEU A 87 5.06 -2.64 -5.98
CA LEU A 87 6.13 -3.53 -5.51
C LEU A 87 5.82 -4.18 -4.16
N ILE A 88 5.18 -3.45 -3.23
CA ILE A 88 4.72 -4.01 -1.94
C ILE A 88 3.72 -5.14 -2.17
N THR A 89 2.77 -4.93 -3.09
CA THR A 89 1.75 -5.93 -3.43
C THR A 89 2.37 -7.14 -4.14
N GLU A 90 3.23 -6.91 -5.12
CA GLU A 90 3.92 -7.97 -5.86
C GLU A 90 4.76 -8.87 -4.95
N GLN A 91 5.42 -8.29 -3.95
CA GLN A 91 6.25 -9.05 -2.99
C GLN A 91 5.48 -9.60 -1.78
N ARG A 92 4.15 -9.48 -1.74
CA ARG A 92 3.31 -9.88 -0.60
C ARG A 92 3.78 -9.27 0.72
N LEU A 93 4.15 -8.00 0.68
CA LEU A 93 4.56 -7.22 1.85
C LEU A 93 3.39 -6.39 2.40
N ASN A 94 2.14 -6.75 2.10
CA ASN A 94 0.94 -6.12 2.67
C ASN A 94 0.77 -6.51 4.15
N PHE A 95 -0.39 -6.18 4.71
CA PHE A 95 -0.79 -6.54 6.07
C PHE A 95 -0.50 -8.01 6.40
N ILE A 96 -0.17 -8.25 7.66
CA ILE A 96 -0.04 -9.59 8.22
C ILE A 96 -1.45 -10.11 8.51
N LEU A 97 -1.81 -11.24 7.93
CA LEU A 97 -3.15 -11.81 8.07
C LEU A 97 -3.28 -12.70 9.32
N LYS A 98 -4.52 -12.98 9.73
CA LYS A 98 -4.82 -13.95 10.80
C LYS A 98 -4.28 -15.34 10.51
N GLU A 99 -4.23 -15.73 9.24
CA GLU A 99 -3.65 -17.00 8.81
C GLU A 99 -2.15 -17.08 9.12
N GLU A 100 -1.45 -15.94 9.15
CA GLU A 100 -0.02 -15.86 9.44
C GLU A 100 0.26 -15.67 10.94
N ASN A 101 -0.59 -14.92 11.64
CA ASN A 101 -0.50 -14.73 13.08
C ASN A 101 -1.90 -14.55 13.70
N SER A 102 -2.21 -15.37 14.70
CA SER A 102 -3.51 -15.40 15.38
C SER A 102 -3.88 -14.10 16.13
N LEU A 103 -2.90 -13.23 16.40
CA LEU A 103 -3.09 -11.91 17.02
C LEU A 103 -3.44 -10.83 15.98
N SER A 104 -3.37 -11.12 14.68
CA SER A 104 -3.77 -10.17 13.66
C SER A 104 -5.29 -9.95 13.66
N THR A 105 -5.71 -8.75 13.31
CA THR A 105 -7.13 -8.41 13.12
C THR A 105 -7.56 -8.50 11.65
N TYR A 106 -6.64 -8.78 10.72
CA TYR A 106 -6.89 -8.72 9.28
C TYR A 106 -7.16 -10.11 8.71
N ASP A 107 -8.32 -10.30 8.09
CA ASP A 107 -8.71 -11.58 7.46
C ASP A 107 -8.28 -11.66 5.99
N THR A 108 -8.19 -10.53 5.29
CA THR A 108 -7.74 -10.46 3.89
C THR A 108 -6.79 -9.27 3.70
N GLU A 109 -5.89 -9.35 2.70
CA GLU A 109 -4.93 -8.26 2.42
C GLU A 109 -5.62 -6.93 2.07
N ASN A 110 -6.89 -7.01 1.63
CA ASN A 110 -7.73 -5.88 1.23
C ASN A 110 -8.82 -5.56 2.26
N SER A 111 -8.79 -6.11 3.49
CA SER A 111 -9.88 -5.88 4.46
C SER A 111 -9.99 -4.41 4.93
N HIS A 112 -9.09 -3.55 4.48
CA HIS A 112 -9.14 -2.10 4.70
C HIS A 112 -9.56 -1.30 3.44
N GLU A 113 -9.79 -1.97 2.30
CA GLU A 113 -10.24 -1.39 1.03
C GLU A 113 -11.77 -1.44 0.85
N ASP A 114 -12.54 -1.71 1.90
CA ASP A 114 -14.00 -1.59 1.84
C ASP A 114 -14.45 -0.13 1.93
N SER A 115 -14.29 0.61 0.83
CA SER A 115 -15.33 1.46 0.22
C SER A 115 -14.72 2.49 -0.74
N GLN A 116 -15.20 2.48 -1.98
CA GLN A 116 -15.20 3.56 -2.98
C GLN A 116 -14.20 3.54 -4.15
N LEU A 117 -14.00 2.41 -4.84
CA LEU A 117 -13.39 2.47 -6.20
C LEU A 117 -14.10 1.61 -7.28
N TYR A 118 -15.38 1.31 -7.10
CA TYR A 118 -16.24 0.88 -8.20
C TYR A 118 -17.52 1.71 -8.23
N GLU A 119 -17.41 3.00 -8.57
CA GLU A 119 -18.52 3.61 -9.29
C GLU A 119 -18.44 3.09 -10.73
N ASN A 120 -19.37 2.20 -11.03
CA ASN A 120 -19.49 1.46 -12.26
C ASN A 120 -19.36 2.34 -13.51
N ASP A 121 -18.47 1.96 -14.41
CA ASP A 121 -18.67 2.11 -15.86
C ASP A 121 -19.95 1.35 -16.24
N THR A 122 -21.11 2.00 -16.13
CA THR A 122 -22.33 1.55 -16.78
C THR A 122 -22.74 2.60 -17.78
N LEU A 123 -22.30 2.44 -19.04
CA LEU A 123 -23.08 2.84 -20.19
C LEU A 123 -24.33 1.94 -20.25
N PRO A 124 -25.56 2.45 -20.13
CA PRO A 124 -26.74 1.71 -20.55
C PRO A 124 -27.04 2.11 -22.00
N ASN A 125 -26.91 1.13 -22.88
CA ASN A 125 -27.39 1.20 -24.25
C ASN A 125 -28.92 1.36 -24.27
N SER A 126 -29.40 2.29 -25.10
CA SER A 126 -30.75 2.38 -25.69
C SER A 126 -31.98 2.53 -24.77
N THR A 127 -32.64 3.68 -24.88
CA THR A 127 -34.11 3.74 -24.88
C THR A 127 -34.57 4.75 -25.92
N GLU A 128 -35.11 4.24 -27.01
CA GLU A 128 -35.82 4.99 -28.04
C GLU A 128 -37.13 5.54 -27.44
N LEU A 129 -37.34 6.85 -27.50
CA LEU A 129 -38.64 7.49 -27.31
C LEU A 129 -38.76 8.64 -28.31
N THR A 130 -39.47 8.33 -29.39
CA THR A 130 -39.96 9.24 -30.43
C THR A 130 -40.95 10.25 -29.83
N ILE A 131 -40.75 11.56 -30.04
CA ILE A 131 -41.83 12.50 -30.42
C ILE A 131 -41.28 13.54 -31.42
N ARG A 132 -41.98 13.63 -32.55
CA ARG A 132 -41.79 14.47 -33.74
C ARG A 132 -42.16 15.94 -33.49
N SER A 133 -41.52 16.88 -34.19
CA SER A 133 -42.16 17.71 -35.24
C SER A 133 -41.22 18.81 -35.77
N GLU A 134 -41.00 18.76 -37.09
CA GLU A 134 -41.00 19.90 -38.02
C GLU A 134 -40.10 21.12 -37.72
N VAL A 135 -38.96 21.15 -38.42
CA VAL A 135 -38.43 22.31 -39.17
C VAL A 135 -37.49 21.71 -40.24
N ASN A 136 -38.05 21.16 -41.32
CA ASN A 136 -38.16 21.78 -42.65
C ASN A 136 -36.96 22.63 -43.07
N ASP A 137 -36.28 22.10 -44.10
CA ASP A 137 -35.70 22.74 -45.29
C ASP A 137 -34.67 23.86 -45.10
N ILE A 138 -33.45 23.64 -45.63
CA ILE A 138 -32.54 24.60 -46.34
C ILE A 138 -31.20 23.89 -46.70
N PHE A 139 -31.20 22.57 -46.96
CA PHE A 139 -30.15 21.97 -47.80
C PHE A 139 -30.77 21.65 -49.16
N ASP A 140 -31.10 22.73 -49.87
CA ASP A 140 -31.39 22.72 -51.29
C ASP A 140 -30.82 24.03 -51.89
N GLU A 141 -30.24 23.93 -53.08
CA GLU A 141 -29.32 24.84 -53.82
C GLU A 141 -27.84 24.77 -53.39
N MET A 142 -26.85 24.31 -54.17
CA MET A 142 -26.70 24.04 -55.63
C MET A 142 -27.32 25.05 -56.59
#